data_AF-A0A2P2LTB4-F1
#
_entry.id   AF-A0A2P2LTB4-F1
#
_cell.length_a   1.000
_cell.length_b   1.000
_cell.length_c   1.000
_cell.angle_alpha   90.00
_cell.angle_beta   90.00
_cell.angle_gamma   90.00
#
_symmetry.space_group_name_H-M   'P 1'
#
loop_
_entity.id
_entity.type
_entity.pdbx_description
1 polymer ?
#
loop_
_entity_poly.entity_id
_entity_poly.type
_entity_poly.pdbx_seq_one_letter_code
_entity_poly.pdbx_strand_id
1 'polypeptide(L)' 'MPGGSLYDYLHRNNILKLPQLLKFAIDVCKGMRYLHQNNIIHRDLKTANLLMDTHNV' A
#
# COMPACT_ATOMS: atom_id res chain seq x y z
N MET A 1 8.61 -5.20 5.88
CA MET A 1 7.72 -6.37 5.98
C MET A 1 8.22 -7.45 5.03
N PRO A 2 8.10 -8.75 5.37
CA PRO A 2 8.68 -9.83 4.59
C PRO A 2 8.11 -9.97 3.17
N GLY A 3 6.95 -9.37 2.88
CA GLY A 3 6.32 -9.37 1.55
C GLY A 3 6.88 -8.32 0.56
N GLY A 4 7.85 -7.50 0.97
CA GLY A 4 8.41 -6.45 0.11
C GLY A 4 7.51 -5.22 0.00
N SER A 5 7.61 -4.48 -1.10
CA SER A 5 6.78 -3.30 -1.39
C SER A 5 5.62 -3.63 -2.34
N LEU A 6 4.59 -2.77 -2.35
CA LEU A 6 3.52 -2.85 -3.34
C LEU A 6 4.06 -2.65 -4.76
N TYR A 7 5.14 -1.88 -4.93
CA TYR A 7 5.85 -1.78 -6.20
C TYR A 7 6.34 -3.15 -6.67
N ASP A 8 7.02 -3.91 -5.81
CA ASP A 8 7.50 -5.26 -6.14
C ASP A 8 6.33 -6.19 -6.48
N TYR A 9 5.24 -6.10 -5.71
CA TYR A 9 4.04 -6.89 -5.93
C TYR A 9 3.41 -6.63 -7.31
N LEU A 10 3.27 -5.36 -7.70
CA LEU A 10 2.66 -4.96 -8.98
C LEU A 10 3.53 -5.35 -10.18
N HIS A 11 4.85 -5.35 -10.04
CA HIS A 11 5.75 -5.75 -11.14
C HIS A 11 5.93 -7.26 -11.26
N ARG A 12 5.61 -8.03 -10.21
CA ARG A 12 5.57 -9.50 -10.25
C ARG A 12 4.22 -10.04 -10.75
N ASN A 13 3.13 -9.33 -10.49
CA ASN A 13 1.78 -9.74 -10.85
C ASN A 13 1.25 -8.88 -12.00
N ASN A 14 1.24 -9.42 -13.22
CA ASN A 14 0.85 -8.69 -14.42
C ASN A 14 -0.63 -8.22 -14.44
N ILE A 15 -1.49 -8.74 -13.55
CA ILE A 15 -2.92 -8.38 -13.51
C ILE A 15 -3.36 -8.19 -12.07
N LEU A 16 -3.74 -6.95 -11.73
CA LEU A 16 -4.40 -6.62 -10.47
C LEU A 16 -5.92 -6.56 -10.69
N LYS A 17 -6.66 -7.47 -10.04
CA LYS A 17 -8.13 -7.44 -10.11
C LYS A 17 -8.67 -6.25 -9.32
N LEU A 18 -9.78 -5.66 -9.77
CA LEU A 18 -10.40 -4.49 -9.14
C LEU A 18 -10.65 -4.65 -7.62
N PRO A 19 -11.14 -5.80 -7.10
CA PRO A 19 -11.31 -5.96 -5.65
C PRO A 19 -10.01 -5.84 -4.85
N GLN A 20 -8.90 -6.34 -5.42
CA GLN A 20 -7.59 -6.28 -4.77
C GLN A 20 -7.02 -4.86 -4.81
N LEU A 21 -7.19 -4.15 -5.93
CA LEU A 21 -6.85 -2.73 -6.05
C LEU A 21 -7.60 -1.89 -5.01
N LEU A 22 -8.91 -2.13 -4.86
CA LEU A 22 -9.72 -1.42 -3.87
C LEU A 22 -9.27 -1.72 -2.44
N LYS A 23 -8.91 -2.97 -2.13
CA LYS A 23 -8.34 -3.33 -0.83
C LYS A 23 -7.08 -2.51 -0.52
N PHE A 24 -6.12 -2.48 -1.45
CA PHE A 24 -4.89 -1.70 -1.28
C PHE A 24 -5.15 -0.20 -1.13
N ALA A 25 -6.01 0.36 -1.99
CA ALA A 25 -6.34 1.78 -1.93
C ALA A 25 -6.99 2.17 -0.60
N ILE A 26 -7.93 1.36 -0.10
CA ILE A 26 -8.58 1.58 1.20
C ILE A 26 -7.56 1.56 2.33
N ASP A 27 -6.65 0.59 2.34
CA ASP A 27 -5.66 0.47 3.43
C ASP A 27 -4.62 1.59 3.40
N VAL A 28 -4.19 2.03 2.22
CA VAL A 28 -3.36 3.24 2.06
C VAL A 28 -4.09 4.47 2.58
N CYS A 29 -5.36 4.65 2.21
CA CYS A 29 -6.18 5.78 2.68
C CYS A 29 -6.35 5.76 4.21
N LYS A 30 -6.53 4.59 4.83
CA LYS A 30 -6.58 4.48 6.31
C LYS A 30 -5.27 4.93 6.96
N GLY A 31 -4.13 4.50 6.41
CA GLY A 31 -2.81 4.91 6.89
C GLY A 31 -2.57 6.41 6.75
N MET A 32 -2.88 6.99 5.57
CA MET A 32 -2.75 8.43 5.35
C MET A 32 -3.69 9.25 6.22
N ARG A 33 -4.94 8.79 6.42
CA ARG A 33 -5.89 9.42 7.35
C ARG A 33 -5.31 9.48 8.76
N TYR A 34 -4.70 8.39 9.23
CA TYR A 34 -4.05 8.36 10.54
C TYR A 34 -2.90 9.37 10.63
N LEU A 35 -2.02 9.44 9.63
CA LEU A 35 -0.93 10.43 9.61
C LEU A 35 -1.47 11.87 9.65
N HIS A 36 -2.46 12.18 8.81
CA HIS A 36 -3.03 13.52 8.74
C HIS A 36 -3.76 13.93 10.02
N GLN A 37 -4.43 13.00 10.71
CA GLN A 37 -5.03 13.25 12.04
C GLN A 37 -3.98 13.61 13.10
N ASN A 38 -2.73 13.21 12.90
CA ASN A 38 -1.59 13.52 13.78
C ASN A 38 -0.73 14.68 13.24
N ASN A 39 -1.23 15.47 12.27
CA ASN A 39 -0.50 16.57 11.63
C ASN A 39 0.82 16.13 10.95
N ILE A 40 0.91 14.87 10.50
CA ILE A 40 2.09 14.33 9.82
C ILE A 40 1.81 14.28 8.32
N ILE A 41 2.69 14.89 7.52
CA ILE A 41 2.68 14.79 6.06
C ILE A 41 3.67 13.71 5.64
N HIS A 42 3.22 12.69 4.90
CA HIS A 42 4.10 11.61 4.44
C HIS A 42 5.20 12.08 3.47
N ARG A 43 4.89 13.05 2.60
CA ARG A 43 5.79 13.69 1.59
C ARG A 43 6.34 12.80 0.48
N ASP A 44 6.41 11.48 0.65
CA ASP A 44 6.91 10.56 -0.38
C ASP A 44 5.98 9.35 -0.59
N LEU A 45 4.69 9.61 -0.77
CA LEU A 45 3.69 8.53 -0.94
C LEU A 45 3.79 7.93 -2.34
N LYS A 46 4.29 6.69 -2.41
CA LYS A 46 4.44 5.90 -3.65
C LYS A 46 4.44 4.41 -3.33
N THR A 47 4.17 3.58 -4.33
CA THR A 47 4.06 2.12 -4.18
C THR A 47 5.33 1.45 -3.62
N ALA A 48 6.51 2.03 -3.84
CA ALA A 48 7.77 1.54 -3.27
C ALA A 48 7.85 1.72 -1.74
N ASN A 49 7.11 2.66 -1.16
CA ASN A 49 7.06 2.93 0.28
C ASN A 49 5.85 2.27 0.97
N LEU A 50 5.04 1.50 0.24
CA LEU A 50 3.91 0.76 0.78
C LEU A 50 4.34 -0.68 1.05
N LEU A 51 4.59 -1.02 2.30
CA LEU A 51 5.12 -2.33 2.68
C LEU A 51 4.01 -3.39 2.80
N MET A 52 4.25 -4.56 2.23
CA MET A 52 3.31 -5.68 2.17
C MET A 52 3.71 -6.76 3.18
N ASP A 53 2.73 -7.29 3.91
CA ASP A 53 2.91 -8.46 4.77
C ASP A 53 2.77 -9.77 3.97
N THR A 54 3.39 -10.85 4.45
CA THR A 54 3.34 -12.19 3.82
C THR A 54 1.99 -12.90 4.00
N HIS A 55 1.10 -12.39 4.86
CA HIS A 55 -0.13 -13.10 5.26
C HIS A 55 -1.42 -12.50 4.70
N ASN A 56 -1.33 -11.45 3.87
CA ASN A 56 -2.50 -10.64 3.48
C ASN A 56 -2.60 -10.28 1.99
N VAL A 57 -2.01 -11.10 1.13
CA VAL A 57 -2.12 -10.97 -0.33
C VAL A 57 -3.52 -11.29 -0.83
#